data_AF-A0A938NTD5-F1
#
_entry.id   AF-A0A938NTD5-F1
#
_cell.length_a   1.000
_cell.length_b   1.000
_cell.length_c   1.000
_cell.angle_alpha   90.00
_cell.angle_beta   90.00
_cell.angle_gamma   90.00
#
_symmetry.space_group_name_H-M   'P 1'
#
loop_
_entity.id
_entity.type
_entity.pdbx_description
1 polymer ?
#
loop_
_entity_poly.entity_id
_entity_poly.type
_entity_poly.pdbx_seq_one_letter_code
_entity_poly.pdbx_strand_id
1 'polypeptide(L)'
;MASGPSRGKSKTVGRTASGTTAQHGTIAADPTVYPLGTVMDIPGYGKGRVEDTGGAIRGPERPDLFFNSHQQALEWGRQRLPVKVWMIHP
;
A
#
# COMPACT_ATOMS: atom_id res chain seq x y z
N MET A 1 35.76 -7.96 1.76
CA MET A 1 34.70 -7.02 1.37
C MET A 1 33.68 -7.79 0.55
N ALA A 2 32.40 -7.65 0.90
CA ALA A 2 31.18 -8.39 0.51
C ALA A 2 31.29 -9.52 -0.55
N SER A 3 31.14 -10.76 -0.09
CA SER A 3 31.04 -11.98 -0.91
C SER A 3 29.57 -12.40 -1.08
N GLY A 4 29.13 -12.73 -2.30
CA GLY A 4 27.92 -13.54 -2.50
C GLY A 4 27.23 -13.42 -3.88
N PRO A 5 27.47 -14.37 -4.82
CA PRO A 5 26.72 -14.52 -6.06
C PRO A 5 25.64 -15.62 -5.91
N SER A 6 24.39 -15.42 -6.36
CA SER A 6 23.46 -16.52 -6.66
C SER A 6 22.19 -16.07 -7.40
N ARG A 7 22.03 -16.65 -8.60
CA ARG A 7 20.81 -16.70 -9.42
C ARG A 7 19.67 -17.39 -8.67
N GLY A 8 18.43 -17.05 -9.06
CA GLY A 8 17.31 -17.97 -9.04
C GLY A 8 16.90 -18.52 -7.68
N LYS A 9 16.03 -17.79 -6.97
CA LYS A 9 15.02 -18.42 -6.12
C LYS A 9 13.67 -17.80 -6.45
N SER A 10 12.73 -18.63 -6.88
CA SER A 10 11.31 -18.33 -6.80
C SER A 10 11.04 -17.82 -5.39
N LYS A 11 10.61 -16.58 -5.24
CA LYS A 11 10.15 -16.04 -3.95
C LYS A 11 8.79 -16.68 -3.69
N THR A 12 8.84 -17.93 -3.26
CA THR A 12 7.72 -18.65 -2.70
C THR A 12 7.21 -17.84 -1.51
N VAL A 13 6.02 -17.27 -1.69
CA VAL A 13 5.09 -16.77 -0.67
C VAL A 13 5.47 -15.43 -0.03
N GLY A 14 4.68 -14.40 -0.38
CA GLY A 14 4.48 -13.19 0.40
C GLY A 14 3.84 -13.52 1.74
N ARG A 15 4.67 -13.99 2.68
CA ARG A 15 4.26 -14.30 4.05
C ARG A 15 4.68 -13.14 4.94
N THR A 16 3.74 -12.27 5.27
CA THR A 16 3.84 -11.34 6.39
C THR A 16 3.88 -12.16 7.69
N ALA A 17 4.66 -11.69 8.66
CA ALA A 17 4.89 -12.41 9.93
C ALA A 17 3.65 -12.52 10.85
N SER A 18 2.50 -11.95 10.45
CA SER A 18 1.22 -12.03 11.17
C SER A 18 0.27 -13.14 10.66
N GLY A 19 0.60 -13.84 9.57
CA GLY A 19 -0.31 -14.84 8.99
C GLY A 19 -1.57 -14.25 8.34
N THR A 20 -1.67 -12.92 8.24
CA THR A 20 -2.70 -12.24 7.46
C THR A 20 -2.07 -11.81 6.14
N THR A 21 -2.44 -12.51 5.07
CA THR A 21 -2.16 -12.12 3.68
C THR A 21 -2.32 -10.59 3.54
N ALA A 22 -1.30 -9.90 3.04
CA ALA A 22 -1.48 -8.53 2.53
C ALA A 22 -2.42 -8.64 1.33
N GLN A 23 -3.71 -8.51 1.59
CA GLN A 23 -4.77 -8.63 0.61
C GLN A 23 -4.95 -7.27 -0.05
N HIS A 24 -5.48 -7.24 -1.27
CA HIS A 24 -5.99 -6.00 -1.86
C HIS A 24 -6.66 -5.12 -0.79
N GLY A 25 -6.30 -3.84 -0.75
CA GLY A 25 -6.82 -2.91 0.24
C GLY A 25 -5.79 -2.36 1.23
N THR A 26 -4.53 -2.78 1.22
CA THR A 26 -3.50 -2.06 1.99
C THR A 26 -3.13 -0.73 1.31
N ILE A 27 -3.20 0.35 2.06
CA ILE A 27 -2.85 1.71 1.64
C ILE A 27 -1.66 2.19 2.48
N ALA A 28 -0.64 2.73 1.81
CA ALA A 28 0.47 3.41 2.44
C ALA A 28 0.23 4.93 2.40
N ALA A 29 0.27 5.61 3.54
CA ALA A 29 -0.02 7.04 3.63
C ALA A 29 0.76 7.74 4.75
N ASP A 30 0.71 9.08 4.77
CA ASP A 30 1.26 9.88 5.88
C ASP A 30 0.34 9.76 7.11
N PRO A 31 0.82 9.18 8.24
CA PRO A 31 0.00 8.96 9.42
C PRO A 31 -0.42 10.26 10.13
N THR A 32 0.25 11.39 9.87
CA THR A 32 -0.13 12.69 10.42
C THR A 32 -1.39 13.25 9.78
N VAL A 33 -1.71 12.81 8.57
CA VAL A 33 -2.92 13.17 7.82
C VAL A 33 -3.95 12.05 7.90
N TYR A 34 -3.51 10.81 7.71
CA TYR A 34 -4.36 9.62 7.66
C TYR A 34 -3.87 8.62 8.70
N PRO A 35 -4.39 8.69 9.95
CA PRO A 35 -4.01 7.76 11.00
C PRO A 35 -4.15 6.30 10.57
N LEU A 36 -3.30 5.43 11.12
CA LEU A 36 -3.40 3.99 10.90
C LEU A 36 -4.82 3.52 11.18
N GLY A 37 -5.34 2.72 10.26
CA GLY A 37 -6.69 2.21 10.30
C GLY A 37 -7.72 3.08 9.57
N THR A 38 -7.36 4.28 9.09
CA THR A 38 -8.19 5.09 8.19
C THR A 38 -8.65 4.26 7.00
N VAL A 39 -9.93 4.33 6.66
CA VAL A 39 -10.51 3.61 5.53
C VAL A 39 -10.70 4.58 4.37
N MET A 40 -10.39 4.15 3.15
CA MET A 40 -10.61 4.91 1.92
C MET A 40 -11.39 4.08 0.91
N ASP A 41 -12.32 4.71 0.20
CA ASP A 41 -13.03 4.13 -0.95
C ASP A 41 -12.61 4.89 -2.20
N ILE A 42 -11.87 4.19 -3.05
CA ILE A 42 -11.16 4.75 -4.19
C ILE A 42 -11.82 4.24 -5.46
N PRO A 43 -12.43 5.12 -6.28
CA PRO A 43 -13.07 4.71 -7.52
C PRO A 43 -12.12 3.90 -8.41
N GLY A 44 -12.53 2.68 -8.81
CA GLY A 44 -11.72 1.79 -9.66
C GLY A 44 -10.73 0.88 -8.92
N TYR A 45 -10.37 1.19 -7.67
CA TYR A 45 -9.54 0.32 -6.81
C TYR A 45 -10.38 -0.42 -5.77
N GLY A 46 -11.41 0.24 -5.24
CA GLY A 46 -12.28 -0.25 -4.18
C GLY A 46 -11.88 0.28 -2.81
N LYS A 47 -12.35 -0.42 -1.77
CA LYS A 47 -12.09 -0.05 -0.38
C LYS A 47 -10.73 -0.56 0.08
N GLY A 48 -9.98 0.32 0.74
CA GLY A 48 -8.72 -0.02 1.41
C GLY A 48 -8.59 0.65 2.78
N ARG A 49 -7.55 0.26 3.51
CA ARG A 49 -7.23 0.70 4.86
C ARG A 49 -5.77 1.11 4.93
N VAL A 50 -5.49 2.20 5.63
CA VAL A 50 -4.11 2.63 5.91
C VAL A 50 -3.51 1.69 6.92
N GLU A 51 -2.58 0.84 6.47
CA GLU A 51 -1.88 -0.15 7.31
C GLU A 51 -0.37 0.00 7.24
N ASP A 52 0.13 0.81 6.30
CA ASP A 52 1.55 1.10 6.13
C ASP A 52 1.82 2.61 6.15
N THR A 53 3.00 2.97 6.62
CA THR A 53 3.50 4.34 6.67
C THR A 53 4.88 4.38 6.06
N GLY A 54 5.02 5.07 4.94
CA GLY A 54 6.34 5.35 4.38
C GLY A 54 6.88 6.65 4.96
N GLY A 55 8.06 6.66 5.59
CA GLY A 55 8.71 7.92 6.02
C GLY A 55 9.02 8.89 4.86
N ALA A 56 8.96 8.39 3.62
CA ALA A 56 9.07 9.15 2.37
C ALA A 56 7.72 9.63 1.81
N ILE A 57 6.59 9.12 2.30
CA ILE A 57 5.24 9.55 1.92
C ILE A 57 4.82 10.63 2.91
N ARG A 58 4.78 11.88 2.43
CA ARG A 58 4.43 13.04 3.26
C ARG A 58 3.29 13.83 2.64
N GLY A 59 2.38 14.28 3.48
CA GLY A 59 1.26 15.13 3.12
C GLY A 59 0.03 14.37 2.59
N PRO A 60 -1.05 15.11 2.31
CA PRO A 60 -2.37 14.53 2.07
C PRO A 60 -2.58 13.99 0.65
N GLU A 61 -1.79 14.42 -0.34
CA GLU A 61 -2.19 14.26 -1.74
C GLU A 61 -1.81 12.91 -2.37
N ARG A 62 -0.99 12.08 -1.70
CA ARG A 62 -0.33 10.93 -2.34
C ARG A 62 -0.32 9.64 -1.50
N PRO A 63 -1.49 9.07 -1.18
CA PRO A 63 -1.54 7.68 -0.71
C PRO A 63 -1.11 6.72 -1.83
N ASP A 64 -0.28 5.73 -1.49
CA ASP A 64 0.17 4.68 -2.40
C ASP A 64 -0.67 3.41 -2.18
N LEU A 65 -1.20 2.85 -3.26
CA LEU A 65 -2.08 1.68 -3.22
C LEU A 65 -1.28 0.40 -3.50
N PHE A 66 -1.49 -0.62 -2.68
CA PHE A 66 -0.88 -1.92 -2.92
C PHE A 66 -1.58 -2.66 -4.06
N PHE A 67 -0.79 -3.15 -5.02
CA PHE A 67 -1.26 -4.02 -6.11
C PHE A 67 -0.49 -5.34 -6.08
N ASN A 68 -1.17 -6.43 -6.44
CA ASN A 68 -0.58 -7.78 -6.46
C ASN A 68 0.48 -7.98 -7.55
N SER A 69 0.52 -7.13 -8.58
CA SER A 69 1.53 -7.20 -9.64
C SER A 69 1.99 -5.82 -10.08
N HIS A 70 3.25 -5.73 -10.53
CA HIS A 70 3.82 -4.50 -11.08
C HIS A 70 3.05 -4.02 -12.32
N GLN A 71 2.59 -4.95 -13.16
CA GLN A 71 1.79 -4.62 -14.34
C GLN A 71 0.47 -3.93 -13.98
N GLN A 72 -0.26 -4.43 -12.97
CA GLN A 72 -1.49 -3.77 -12.50
C GLN A 72 -1.21 -2.36 -11.97
N ALA A 73 -0.10 -2.16 -11.27
CA ALA A 73 0.31 -0.84 -10.79
C ALA A 73 0.64 0.12 -11.95
N LEU A 74 1.27 -0.38 -13.03
CA LEU A 74 1.54 0.40 -14.23
C LEU A 74 0.27 0.75 -15.00
N GLU A 75 -0.65 -0.21 -15.15
CA GLU A 75 -1.95 0.00 -15.80
C GLU A 75 -2.82 1.01 -15.02
N TRP A 76 -2.77 0.96 -13.69
CA TRP A 76 -3.45 1.94 -12.84
C TRP A 76 -2.85 3.35 -12.97
N GLY A 77 -1.52 3.45 -12.99
CA GLY A 77 -0.81 4.72 -13.13
C GLY A 77 -1.08 5.70 -11.98
N ARG A 78 -0.73 6.98 -12.20
CA ARG A 78 -1.04 8.07 -11.27
C ARG A 78 -2.27 8.81 -11.76
N GLN A 79 -3.25 8.95 -10.88
CA GLN A 79 -4.50 9.64 -11.20
C GLN A 79 -5.02 10.42 -9.99
N ARG A 80 -5.76 11.50 -10.29
CA ARG A 80 -6.44 12.31 -9.28
C ARG A 80 -7.91 11.93 -9.26
N LEU A 81 -8.34 11.31 -8.18
CA LEU A 81 -9.70 10.80 -8.03
C LEU A 81 -10.40 11.43 -6.80
N PRO A 82 -11.73 11.58 -6.84
CA PRO A 82 -12.50 11.95 -5.66
C PRO A 82 -12.62 10.73 -4.72
N VAL A 83 -11.69 10.63 -3.77
CA VAL A 83 -11.64 9.54 -2.77
C VAL A 83 -12.50 9.87 -1.57
N LYS A 84 -13.31 8.91 -1.10
CA LYS A 84 -14.03 9.02 0.17
C LYS A 84 -13.14 8.50 1.29
N VAL A 85 -13.01 9.26 2.37
CA VAL A 85 -12.12 8.94 3.50
C VAL A 85 -12.94 8.88 4.79
N TRP A 86 -12.77 7.81 5.56
CA TRP A 86 -13.28 7.65 6.92
C TRP A 86 -12.09 7.59 7.87
N MET A 87 -11.85 8.70 8.55
CA MET A 87 -10.81 8.78 9.56
C MET A 87 -11.28 8.07 10.83
N ILE A 88 -10.38 7.29 11.42
CA ILE A 88 -10.56 6.80 12.78
C ILE A 88 -10.15 7.95 13.69
N HIS A 89 -11.11 8.55 14.40
CA HIS A 89 -10.80 9.44 15.51
C HIS A 89 -10.68 8.60 16.79
N PRO A 90 -9.59 8.73 17.56
CA PRO A 90 -9.52 8.16 18.91
C PRO A 90 -10.52 8.83 19.86
#